data_AF-A0A2V9FCH5-F1
#
_entry.id   AF-A0A2V9FCH5-F1
#
_cell.length_a   1.000
_cell.length_b   1.000
_cell.length_c   1.000
_cell.angle_alpha   90.00
_cell.angle_beta   90.00
_cell.angle_gamma   90.00
#
_symmetry.space_group_name_H-M   'P 1'
#
loop_
_entity.id
_entity.type
_entity.pdbx_description
1 polymer ?
#
loop_
_entity_poly.entity_id
_entity_poly.type
_entity_poly.pdbx_seq_one_letter_code
_entity_poly.pdbx_strand_id
1 'polypeptide(L)'
;MRRLIRIALILLLFPPLLAAVAGWLSGPAFLHPIRRELTPDLIREAEASFLVTGTTREDFEVQAPDRALLLGWKVRPKNPNGNWVLLFHGVADNRVGVLGQAEFLLRAGYSVVMMDDLWLARAQRHQLHHRRARIERTPQTYLRTR
;
A
#
# COMPACT_ATOMS: atom_id res chain seq x y z
N MET A 1 -6.17 -44.52 39.42
CA MET A 1 -7.17 -43.42 39.33
C MET A 1 -6.56 -42.01 39.31
N ARG A 2 -5.91 -41.54 40.39
CA ARG A 2 -5.44 -40.13 40.51
C ARG A 2 -4.50 -39.67 39.38
N ARG A 3 -3.62 -40.56 38.89
CA ARG A 3 -2.71 -40.28 37.76
C ARG A 3 -3.46 -40.10 36.44
N LEU A 4 -4.46 -40.94 36.17
CA LEU A 4 -5.28 -40.87 34.96
C LEU A 4 -6.15 -39.61 34.95
N ILE A 5 -6.73 -39.26 36.10
CA ILE A 5 -7.50 -38.01 36.26
C ILE A 5 -6.60 -36.79 35.98
N ARG A 6 -5.37 -36.77 36.51
CA ARG A 6 -4.42 -35.69 36.23
C ARG A 6 -4.08 -35.58 34.73
N ILE A 7 -3.84 -36.70 34.06
CA ILE A 7 -3.55 -36.71 32.62
C ILE A 7 -4.75 -36.20 31.82
N ALA A 8 -5.97 -36.66 32.14
CA ALA A 8 -7.18 -36.20 31.49
C ALA A 8 -7.41 -34.69 31.68
N LEU A 9 -7.18 -34.17 32.90
CA LEU A 9 -7.28 -32.74 33.18
C LEU A 9 -6.25 -31.92 32.40
N ILE A 10 -5.00 -32.40 32.28
CA ILE A 10 -3.97 -31.72 31.48
C ILE A 10 -4.40 -31.67 30.01
N LEU A 11 -4.83 -32.81 29.44
CA LEU A 11 -5.26 -32.86 28.04
C LEU A 11 -6.49 -32.00 27.75
N LEU A 12 -7.38 -31.83 28.74
CA LEU A 12 -8.57 -31.00 28.61
C LEU A 12 -8.25 -29.50 28.75
N LEU A 13 -7.41 -29.12 29.72
CA LEU A 13 -7.21 -27.71 30.09
C LEU A 13 -6.01 -27.06 29.41
N PHE A 14 -4.98 -27.83 29.09
CA PHE A 14 -3.75 -27.28 28.53
C PHE A 14 -3.92 -26.73 27.11
N PRO A 15 -4.54 -27.43 26.14
CA PRO A 15 -4.73 -26.89 24.79
C PRO A 15 -5.53 -25.59 24.72
N PRO A 16 -6.70 -25.42 25.38
CA PRO A 16 -7.43 -24.16 25.32
C PRO A 16 -6.69 -23.04 26.05
N LEU A 17 -5.98 -23.33 27.15
CA LEU A 17 -5.16 -22.33 27.84
C LEU A 17 -4.00 -21.86 26.95
N LEU A 18 -3.32 -22.80 26.28
CA LEU A 18 -2.25 -22.48 25.35
C LEU A 18 -2.77 -21.66 24.16
N ALA A 19 -3.93 -22.02 23.60
CA ALA A 19 -4.56 -21.27 22.51
C ALA A 19 -4.96 -19.85 22.95
N ALA A 20 -5.51 -19.69 24.16
CA ALA A 20 -5.87 -18.39 24.70
C ALA A 20 -4.63 -17.49 24.88
N VAL A 21 -3.55 -18.02 25.46
CA VAL A 21 -2.29 -17.29 25.62
C VAL A 21 -1.68 -16.92 24.26
N ALA A 22 -1.63 -17.87 23.32
CA ALA A 22 -1.12 -17.62 21.98
C ALA A 22 -1.95 -16.57 21.23
N GLY A 23 -3.28 -16.62 21.33
CA GLY A 23 -4.19 -15.65 20.75
C GLY A 23 -4.06 -14.27 21.38
N TRP A 24 -3.90 -14.20 22.70
CA TRP A 24 -3.68 -12.94 23.42
C TRP A 24 -2.37 -12.25 23.02
N LEU A 25 -1.30 -13.03 22.84
CA LEU A 25 0.01 -12.49 22.44
C LEU A 25 0.06 -12.09 20.95
N SER A 26 -0.58 -12.86 20.07
CA SER A 26 -0.53 -12.63 18.62
C SER A 26 -1.64 -11.71 18.10
N GLY A 27 -2.81 -11.70 18.75
CA GLY A 27 -3.96 -10.89 18.37
C GLY A 27 -3.65 -9.42 18.15
N PRO A 28 -2.94 -8.74 19.08
CA PRO A 28 -2.53 -7.35 18.89
C PRO A 28 -1.71 -7.13 17.61
N ALA A 29 -0.81 -8.04 17.26
CA ALA A 29 0.02 -7.93 16.06
C ALA A 29 -0.80 -8.11 14.76
N PHE A 30 -1.84 -8.96 14.78
CA PHE A 30 -2.75 -9.12 13.64
C PHE A 30 -3.75 -7.97 13.50
N LEU A 31 -4.21 -7.40 14.62
CA LEU A 31 -5.19 -6.31 14.63
C LEU A 31 -4.54 -4.94 14.37
N HIS A 32 -3.30 -4.76 14.85
CA HIS A 32 -2.51 -3.55 14.65
C HIS A 32 -1.15 -3.90 14.03
N PRO A 33 -1.14 -4.37 12.77
CA PRO A 33 0.09 -4.76 12.12
C PRO A 33 0.97 -3.53 11.88
N ILE A 34 2.28 -3.73 12.03
CA ILE A 34 3.29 -2.70 11.71
C ILE A 34 3.19 -2.41 10.22
N ARG A 35 2.90 -1.15 9.88
CA ARG A 35 2.72 -0.73 8.49
C ARG A 35 4.06 -0.44 7.84
N ARG A 36 4.22 -0.89 6.59
CA ARG A 36 5.37 -0.56 5.76
C ARG A 36 5.29 0.90 5.32
N GLU A 37 6.21 1.69 5.82
CA GLU A 37 6.34 3.09 5.42
C GLU A 37 6.69 3.20 3.92
N LEU A 38 6.06 4.16 3.24
CA LEU A 38 6.42 4.50 1.86
C LEU A 38 7.61 5.45 1.88
N THR A 39 8.82 4.88 1.89
CA THR A 39 10.06 5.66 1.93
C THR A 39 10.40 6.26 0.56
N PRO A 40 11.19 7.36 0.50
CA PRO A 40 11.64 7.93 -0.77
C PRO A 40 12.40 6.94 -1.67
N ASP A 41 13.15 6.02 -1.07
CA ASP A 41 13.88 4.99 -1.83
C ASP A 41 12.96 4.00 -2.52
N LEU A 42 11.87 3.58 -1.85
CA LEU A 42 10.85 2.72 -2.46
C LEU A 42 10.11 3.42 -3.60
N ILE A 43 9.86 4.72 -3.46
CA ILE A 43 9.28 5.53 -4.55
C ILE A 43 10.24 5.58 -5.74
N ARG A 44 11.53 5.82 -5.49
CA ARG A 44 12.55 5.90 -6.54
C ARG A 44 12.75 4.56 -7.25
N GLU A 45 12.68 3.44 -6.53
CA GLU A 45 12.71 2.10 -7.10
C GLU A 45 11.48 1.84 -7.99
N ALA A 46 10.29 2.21 -7.53
CA ALA A 46 9.07 2.15 -8.34
C ALA A 46 9.18 2.98 -9.62
N GLU A 47 9.67 4.23 -9.52
CA GLU A 47 9.87 5.10 -10.67
C GLU A 47 10.89 4.52 -11.67
N ALA A 48 11.98 3.92 -11.19
CA ALA A 48 12.94 3.24 -12.04
C ALA A 48 12.31 2.07 -12.82
N SER A 49 11.47 1.26 -12.18
CA SER A 49 10.73 0.18 -12.83
C SER A 49 9.78 0.71 -13.93
N PHE A 50 9.05 1.78 -13.64
CA PHE A 50 8.14 2.41 -14.61
C PHE A 50 8.86 3.02 -15.81
N LEU A 51 10.05 3.60 -15.59
CA LEU A 51 10.89 4.15 -16.66
C LEU A 51 11.38 3.05 -17.62
N VAL A 52 11.79 1.90 -17.10
CA VAL A 52 12.23 0.75 -17.94
C VAL A 52 11.10 0.26 -18.84
N THR A 53 9.85 0.36 -18.40
CA THR A 53 8.67 -0.05 -19.19
C THR A 53 8.11 1.06 -20.08
N GLY A 54 8.72 2.26 -20.08
CA GLY A 54 8.25 3.41 -20.84
C GLY A 54 6.86 3.88 -20.41
N THR A 55 6.49 3.62 -19.17
CA THR A 55 5.17 3.93 -18.61
C THR A 55 5.16 5.34 -18.00
N THR A 56 3.99 5.96 -17.98
CA THR A 56 3.80 7.28 -17.36
C THR A 56 3.07 7.09 -16.04
N ARG A 57 3.68 7.57 -14.95
CA ARG A 57 3.10 7.55 -13.60
C ARG A 57 2.56 8.93 -13.24
N GLU A 58 1.35 8.97 -12.73
CA GLU A 58 0.69 10.14 -12.16
C GLU A 58 0.26 9.85 -10.72
N ASP A 59 0.30 10.87 -9.85
CA ASP A 59 -0.32 10.77 -8.54
C ASP A 59 -1.86 10.71 -8.68
N PHE A 60 -2.48 9.83 -7.90
CA PHE A 60 -3.93 9.69 -7.82
C PHE A 60 -4.39 10.07 -6.41
N GLU A 61 -5.38 10.95 -6.35
CA GLU A 61 -5.99 11.42 -5.10
C GLU A 61 -7.50 11.46 -5.31
N VAL A 62 -8.25 10.75 -4.46
CA VAL A 62 -9.72 10.77 -4.50
C VAL A 62 -10.28 10.84 -3.09
N GLN A 63 -11.28 11.67 -2.89
CA GLN A 63 -12.05 11.71 -1.66
C GLN A 63 -13.26 10.79 -1.79
N ALA A 64 -13.34 9.76 -0.96
CA ALA A 64 -14.49 8.87 -0.90
C ALA A 64 -15.70 9.54 -0.21
N PRO A 65 -16.92 9.01 -0.35
CA PRO A 65 -18.14 9.62 0.21
C PRO A 65 -18.12 9.83 1.73
N ASP A 66 -17.41 8.96 2.46
CA ASP A 66 -17.16 9.05 3.90
C ASP A 66 -16.06 10.07 4.28
N ARG A 67 -15.60 10.87 3.30
CA ARG A 67 -14.49 11.84 3.38
C ARG A 67 -13.12 11.22 3.59
N ALA A 68 -13.00 9.89 3.45
CA ALA A 68 -11.71 9.22 3.41
C ALA A 68 -10.90 9.72 2.20
N LEU A 69 -9.65 10.13 2.43
CA LEU A 69 -8.73 10.46 1.34
C LEU A 69 -8.03 9.16 0.94
N LEU A 70 -8.18 8.77 -0.32
CA LEU A 70 -7.47 7.65 -0.90
C LEU A 70 -6.39 8.21 -1.83
N LEU A 71 -5.16 7.75 -1.61
CA LEU A 71 -4.01 8.11 -2.41
C LEU A 71 -3.59 6.90 -3.24
N GLY A 72 -2.92 7.15 -4.35
CA GLY A 72 -2.43 6.08 -5.19
C GLY A 72 -1.59 6.59 -6.34
N TRP A 73 -1.29 5.70 -7.27
CA TRP A 73 -0.67 6.03 -8.55
C TRP A 73 -1.53 5.52 -9.69
N LYS A 74 -1.73 6.36 -10.69
CA LYS A 74 -2.18 5.95 -12.02
C LYS A 74 -0.95 5.70 -12.87
N VAL A 75 -0.88 4.53 -13.48
CA VAL A 75 0.23 4.19 -14.37
C VAL A 75 -0.33 3.74 -15.70
N ARG A 76 0.15 4.36 -16.79
CA ARG A 76 -0.30 4.07 -18.15
C ARG A 76 0.88 3.56 -18.98
N PRO A 77 0.71 2.44 -19.70
CA PRO A 77 1.75 1.95 -20.60
C PRO A 77 1.79 2.81 -21.87
N LYS A 78 2.94 2.78 -22.55
CA LYS A 78 3.15 3.51 -23.82
C LYS A 78 2.09 3.19 -24.88
N ASN A 79 1.68 1.92 -24.96
CA ASN A 79 0.66 1.44 -25.89
C ASN A 79 -0.50 0.82 -25.08
N PRO A 80 -1.48 1.63 -24.63
CA PRO A 80 -2.57 1.16 -23.81
C PRO A 80 -3.62 0.40 -24.63
N ASN A 81 -4.12 -0.71 -24.10
CA ASN A 81 -5.20 -1.51 -24.69
C ASN A 81 -6.61 -0.94 -24.42
N GLY A 82 -6.69 0.18 -23.70
CA GLY A 82 -7.94 0.86 -23.33
C GLY A 82 -8.52 0.47 -21.97
N ASN A 83 -8.09 -0.65 -21.39
CA ASN A 83 -8.63 -1.18 -20.14
C ASN A 83 -7.83 -0.68 -18.91
N TRP A 84 -8.52 -0.62 -17.77
CA TRP A 84 -7.96 -0.26 -16.48
C TRP A 84 -8.12 -1.39 -15.46
N VAL A 85 -7.09 -1.57 -14.63
CA VAL A 85 -7.13 -2.52 -13.51
C VAL A 85 -6.83 -1.77 -12.21
N LEU A 86 -7.66 -1.98 -11.20
CA LEU A 86 -7.45 -1.45 -9.86
C LEU A 86 -6.69 -2.49 -9.02
N LEU A 87 -5.54 -2.09 -8.48
CA LEU A 87 -4.67 -2.95 -7.67
C LEU A 87 -4.69 -2.50 -6.21
N PHE A 88 -4.93 -3.46 -5.34
CA PHE A 88 -4.90 -3.30 -3.89
C PHE A 88 -3.75 -4.11 -3.31
N HIS A 89 -3.01 -3.49 -2.39
CA HIS A 89 -1.96 -4.17 -1.65
C HIS A 89 -2.52 -5.02 -0.50
N GLY A 90 -1.69 -5.91 0.03
CA GLY A 90 -2.02 -6.73 1.19
C GLY A 90 -2.05 -5.94 2.50
N VAL A 91 -2.39 -6.63 3.59
CA VAL A 91 -2.43 -6.04 4.94
C VAL A 91 -1.07 -5.42 5.29
N ALA A 92 -1.11 -4.20 5.83
CA ALA A 92 0.05 -3.46 6.31
C ALA A 92 1.12 -3.08 5.27
N ASP A 93 0.84 -3.24 3.98
CA ASP A 93 1.71 -2.80 2.89
C ASP A 93 1.24 -1.45 2.32
N ASN A 94 1.78 -1.04 1.18
CA ASN A 94 1.40 0.16 0.45
C ASN A 94 1.41 -0.10 -1.07
N ARG A 95 1.13 0.91 -1.89
CA ARG A 95 1.12 0.80 -3.36
C ARG A 95 2.38 0.17 -3.97
N VAL A 96 3.56 0.26 -3.35
CA VAL A 96 4.78 -0.41 -3.84
C VAL A 96 4.70 -1.94 -3.72
N GLY A 97 3.89 -2.45 -2.80
CA GLY A 97 3.66 -3.89 -2.59
C GLY A 97 3.08 -4.63 -3.79
N VAL A 98 2.51 -3.90 -4.75
CA VAL A 98 1.90 -4.48 -5.96
C VAL A 98 2.66 -4.14 -7.26
N LEU A 99 3.92 -3.72 -7.16
CA LEU A 99 4.73 -3.35 -8.34
C LEU A 99 4.88 -4.50 -9.34
N GLY A 100 5.15 -5.72 -8.89
CA GLY A 100 5.33 -6.86 -9.80
C GLY A 100 4.05 -7.18 -10.61
N GLN A 101 2.89 -7.09 -9.96
CA GLN A 101 1.59 -7.26 -10.62
C GLN A 101 1.31 -6.09 -11.59
N ALA A 102 1.65 -4.87 -11.19
CA ALA A 102 1.53 -3.70 -12.04
C ALA A 102 2.40 -3.84 -13.30
N GLU A 103 3.67 -4.23 -13.16
CA GLU A 103 4.58 -4.44 -14.30
C GLU A 103 4.05 -5.48 -15.28
N PHE A 104 3.56 -6.61 -14.76
CA PHE A 104 2.97 -7.66 -15.58
C PHE A 104 1.78 -7.13 -16.41
N LEU A 105 0.87 -6.39 -15.77
CA LEU A 105 -0.32 -5.82 -16.43
C LEU A 105 0.03 -4.71 -17.42
N LEU A 106 0.97 -3.84 -17.06
CA LEU A 106 1.46 -2.75 -17.91
C LEU A 106 2.11 -3.30 -19.18
N ARG A 107 2.88 -4.38 -19.09
CA ARG A 107 3.45 -5.07 -20.27
C ARG A 107 2.39 -5.68 -21.18
N ALA A 108 1.25 -6.08 -20.64
CA ALA A 108 0.08 -6.54 -21.39
C ALA A 108 -0.82 -5.39 -21.92
N GLY A 109 -0.41 -4.13 -21.73
CA GLY A 109 -1.10 -2.95 -22.23
C GLY A 109 -2.23 -2.43 -21.33
N TYR A 110 -2.46 -3.02 -20.16
CA TYR A 110 -3.46 -2.51 -19.21
C TYR A 110 -2.92 -1.26 -18.51
N SER A 111 -3.76 -0.24 -18.35
CA SER A 111 -3.47 0.84 -17.40
C SER A 111 -3.81 0.37 -15.99
N VAL A 112 -3.08 0.82 -14.98
CA VAL A 112 -3.32 0.41 -13.59
C VAL A 112 -3.52 1.60 -12.67
N VAL A 113 -4.35 1.41 -11.65
CA VAL A 113 -4.43 2.29 -10.49
C VAL A 113 -3.98 1.50 -9.28
N MET A 114 -2.91 1.93 -8.63
CA MET A 114 -2.35 1.30 -7.44
C MET A 114 -2.73 2.14 -6.23
N MET A 115 -3.57 1.61 -5.35
CA MET A 115 -4.15 2.37 -4.24
C MET A 115 -3.41 2.10 -2.93
N ASP A 116 -3.25 3.13 -2.11
CA ASP A 116 -2.97 3.00 -0.68
C ASP A 116 -4.28 2.87 0.11
N ASP A 117 -4.21 2.19 1.25
CA ASP A 117 -5.29 2.23 2.22
C ASP A 117 -5.44 3.61 2.89
N LEU A 118 -6.63 3.88 3.42
CA LEU A 118 -7.00 5.15 4.06
C LEU A 118 -6.04 5.54 5.21
N TRP A 119 -5.56 4.54 5.95
CA TRP A 119 -4.71 4.80 7.11
C TRP A 119 -3.33 5.30 6.70
N LEU A 120 -2.76 4.73 5.64
CA LEU A 120 -1.51 5.22 5.08
C LEU A 120 -1.68 6.59 4.41
N ALA A 121 -2.82 6.84 3.77
CA ALA A 121 -3.14 8.16 3.23
C ALA A 121 -3.19 9.27 4.31
N ARG A 122 -3.67 8.94 5.52
CA ARG A 122 -3.63 9.87 6.67
C ARG A 122 -2.20 10.14 7.16
N ALA A 123 -1.36 9.11 7.23
CA ALA A 123 0.06 9.27 7.61
C ALA A 123 0.84 10.12 6.59
N GLN A 124 0.55 9.96 5.30
CA GLN A 124 1.22 10.69 4.21
C GLN A 124 0.71 12.13 4.01
N ARG A 125 -0.42 12.51 4.62
CA ARG A 125 -1.02 13.85 4.46
C ARG A 125 -0.04 14.98 4.83
N HIS A 126 0.82 14.77 5.84
CA HIS A 126 1.85 15.75 6.22
C HIS A 126 2.93 15.95 5.13
N GLN A 127 3.28 14.92 4.36
CA GLN A 127 4.29 15.03 3.29
C GLN A 127 3.73 15.73 2.03
N LEU A 128 2.43 15.56 1.74
CA LEU A 128 1.76 16.18 0.60
C LEU A 128 1.64 17.72 0.74
N HIS A 129 1.41 18.23 1.96
CA HIS A 129 1.37 19.67 2.21
C HIS A 129 2.70 20.37 1.85
N HIS A 130 3.84 19.70 2.03
CA HIS A 130 5.14 20.23 1.63
C HIS A 130 5.38 20.21 0.10
N ARG A 131 4.82 19.23 -0.63
CA ARG A 131 4.92 19.18 -2.11
C ARG A 131 4.05 20.23 -2.78
N ARG A 132 2.79 20.44 -2.35
CA ARG A 132 1.93 21.50 -2.90
C ARG A 132 2.55 22.90 -2.70
N ALA A 133 3.08 23.17 -1.50
CA ALA A 133 3.76 24.44 -1.22
C ALA A 133 5.05 24.66 -2.04
N ARG A 134 5.68 23.59 -2.55
CA ARG A 134 6.86 23.68 -3.43
C ARG A 134 6.47 23.92 -4.90
N ILE A 135 5.38 23.30 -5.36
CA ILE A 135 4.85 23.49 -6.73
C ILE A 135 4.31 24.92 -6.89
N GLU A 136 3.62 25.45 -5.89
CA GLU A 136 3.13 26.85 -5.89
C GLU A 136 4.24 27.90 -5.78
N ARG A 137 5.46 27.51 -5.35
CA ARG A 137 6.63 28.40 -5.23
C ARG A 137 7.62 28.32 -6.38
N THR A 138 7.30 27.59 -7.46
CA THR A 138 8.14 27.57 -8.67
C THR A 138 7.56 28.57 -9.68
N PRO A 139 8.17 29.76 -9.88
CA PRO A 139 7.67 30.69 -10.88
C PRO A 139 7.82 30.08 -12.27
N GLN A 140 6.76 30.16 -13.09
CA GLN A 140 6.85 29.95 -14.53
C GLN A 140 7.73 31.04 -15.15
N THR A 141 9.04 30.91 -15.05
CA THR A 141 9.98 31.69 -15.84
C THR A 141 10.48 30.74 -16.92
N TYR A 142 9.84 30.74 -18.09
CA TYR A 142 10.43 30.51 -19.43
C TYR A 142 9.33 30.41 -20.49
N LEU A 143 8.74 31.56 -20.83
CA LEU A 143 8.06 31.78 -22.11
C LEU A 143 8.34 33.23 -22.57
N ARG A 144 9.49 33.46 -23.21
CA ARG A 144 9.64 34.54 -24.20
C ARG A 144 10.88 34.31 -25.08
N THR A 145 10.71 34.62 -26.37
CA THR A 145 11.69 34.63 -27.47
C THR A 145 11.90 33.31 -28.22
N ARG A 146 11.07 33.09 -29.26
CA ARG A 146 11.42 33.46 -30.64
C ARG A 146 10.16 33.86 -31.39
#